data_AF-A0A5C6YZM5-F1
#
_entry.id   AF-A0A5C6YZM5-F1
#
_cell.length_a   1.000
_cell.length_b   1.000
_cell.length_c   1.000
_cell.angle_alpha   90.00
_cell.angle_beta   90.00
_cell.angle_gamma   90.00
#
_symmetry.space_group_name_H-M   'P 1'
#
loop_
_entity.id
_entity.type
_entity.pdbx_description
1 polymer ?
#
loop_
_entity_poly.entity_id
_entity_poly.type
_entity_poly.pdbx_seq_one_letter_code
_entity_poly.pdbx_strand_id
1 'polypeptide(L)'
;MNHFQTVAVFTYPTDLFVAKSFLESHEIECFVRDEMTIQVHNFYSNAIGGIKLEVNTEDYEKARCLLIQHGFIEEEEIAAESENNWIFKLDKITSTVPVIKSLSFSTRAIILFILVLLLITIPAYFLSLPTTKELLTNAPWCLSHVTYNGKNYVPTSSHIRFILNSQCEESINFKENGLIELPGFQSQPIMGQWQMEEDSLRIFGSDNFEYIYNGNYKLDFNGRELTITSGNTILYCYR
;
A
#
# COMPACT_ATOMS: atom_id res chain seq x y z
N MET A 1 -22.48 43.43 -23.26
CA MET A 1 -21.46 42.40 -22.99
C MET A 1 -21.93 41.14 -23.69
N ASN A 2 -21.29 40.74 -24.78
CA ASN A 2 -21.68 39.54 -25.52
C ASN A 2 -21.31 38.34 -24.65
N HIS A 3 -22.31 37.58 -24.22
CA HIS A 3 -22.11 36.34 -23.47
C HIS A 3 -22.02 35.20 -24.49
N PHE A 4 -20.90 34.49 -24.46
CA PHE A 4 -20.69 33.31 -25.29
C PHE A 4 -20.92 32.06 -24.44
N GLN A 5 -21.51 31.03 -25.05
CA GLN A 5 -21.78 29.75 -24.42
C GLN A 5 -21.28 28.62 -25.31
N THR A 6 -20.58 27.65 -24.72
CA THR A 6 -20.09 26.45 -25.41
C THR A 6 -21.25 25.58 -25.84
N VAL A 7 -21.41 25.35 -27.14
CA VAL A 7 -22.48 24.52 -27.73
C VAL A 7 -22.03 23.09 -28.02
N ALA A 8 -20.74 22.87 -28.28
CA ALA A 8 -20.17 21.56 -28.57
C ALA A 8 -18.67 21.53 -28.29
N VAL A 9 -18.15 20.33 -28.02
CA VAL A 9 -16.73 20.07 -27.81
C VAL A 9 -16.27 18.99 -28.78
N PHE A 10 -15.22 19.26 -29.53
CA PHE A 10 -14.71 18.36 -30.56
C PHE A 10 -13.32 17.84 -30.23
N THR A 11 -13.06 16.57 -30.55
CA THR A 11 -11.74 15.96 -30.39
C THR A 11 -10.79 16.37 -31.51
N TYR A 12 -11.31 16.50 -32.72
CA TYR A 12 -10.54 16.81 -33.92
C TYR A 12 -10.90 18.20 -34.47
N PRO A 13 -9.90 19.02 -34.86
CA PRO A 13 -10.16 20.32 -35.49
C PRO A 13 -11.01 20.21 -36.76
N THR A 14 -10.85 19.13 -37.52
CA THR A 14 -11.60 18.88 -38.75
C THR A 14 -13.10 18.87 -38.50
N ASP A 15 -13.54 18.14 -37.47
CA ASP A 15 -14.96 17.95 -37.17
C ASP A 15 -15.57 19.25 -36.65
N LEU A 16 -14.79 20.00 -35.85
CA LEU A 16 -15.15 21.33 -35.39
C LEU A 16 -15.37 22.29 -36.56
N PHE A 17 -14.44 22.33 -37.53
CA PHE A 17 -14.57 23.26 -38.66
C PHE A 17 -15.75 22.93 -39.57
N VAL A 18 -16.10 21.65 -39.70
CA VAL A 18 -17.31 21.24 -40.43
C VAL A 18 -18.56 21.71 -39.68
N ALA A 19 -18.65 21.48 -38.36
CA ALA A 19 -19.77 21.94 -37.54
C ALA A 19 -19.89 23.47 -37.50
N LYS A 20 -18.76 24.19 -37.40
CA LYS A 20 -18.69 25.65 -37.46
C LYS A 20 -19.21 26.18 -38.80
N SER A 21 -18.72 25.63 -39.92
CA SER A 21 -19.16 26.04 -41.25
C SER A 21 -20.67 25.80 -41.45
N PHE A 22 -21.20 24.72 -40.88
CA PHE A 22 -22.62 24.39 -40.90
C PHE A 22 -23.46 25.39 -40.09
N LEU A 23 -23.03 25.78 -38.89
CA LEU A 23 -23.75 26.78 -38.10
C LEU A 23 -23.67 28.18 -38.73
N GLU A 24 -22.51 28.56 -39.27
CA GLU A 24 -22.32 29.83 -39.98
C GLU A 24 -23.20 29.92 -41.23
N SER A 25 -23.44 28.80 -41.94
CA SER A 25 -24.39 28.78 -43.06
C SER A 25 -25.85 28.97 -42.65
N HIS A 26 -26.16 28.86 -41.35
CA HIS A 26 -27.48 29.13 -40.76
C HIS A 26 -27.54 30.47 -40.02
N GLU A 27 -26.61 31.37 -40.35
CA GLU A 27 -26.49 32.73 -39.79
C GLU A 27 -26.21 32.74 -38.28
N ILE A 28 -25.53 31.70 -37.76
CA ILE A 28 -25.12 31.61 -36.36
C ILE A 28 -23.62 31.89 -36.26
N GLU A 29 -23.27 32.98 -35.58
CA GLU A 29 -21.86 33.35 -35.35
C GLU A 29 -21.22 32.41 -34.33
N CYS A 30 -20.07 31.83 -34.72
CA CYS A 30 -19.37 30.81 -33.95
C CYS A 30 -17.94 31.24 -33.63
N PHE A 31 -17.52 31.00 -32.40
CA PHE A 31 -16.19 31.29 -31.90
C PHE A 31 -15.50 29.99 -31.48
N VAL A 32 -14.22 29.85 -31.83
CA VAL A 32 -13.41 28.70 -31.44
C VAL A 32 -12.54 29.12 -30.27
N ARG A 33 -12.66 28.41 -29.16
CA ARG A 33 -11.81 28.59 -27.99
C ARG A 33 -10.83 27.44 -27.86
N ASP A 34 -9.59 27.77 -27.49
CA ASP A 34 -8.48 26.84 -27.27
C ASP A 34 -7.83 26.20 -28.52
N GLU A 35 -8.00 26.82 -29.71
CA GLU A 35 -7.44 26.34 -31.00
C GLU A 35 -5.90 26.20 -31.00
N MET A 36 -5.19 27.08 -30.29
CA MET A 36 -3.73 27.21 -30.39
C MET A 36 -2.92 26.18 -29.57
N THR A 37 -3.55 25.41 -28.67
CA THR A 37 -2.85 24.45 -27.80
C THR A 37 -2.76 23.04 -28.43
N ILE A 38 -3.63 22.73 -29.40
CA ILE A 38 -3.86 21.35 -29.88
C ILE A 38 -3.16 21.06 -31.23
N GLN A 39 -2.72 22.08 -31.98
CA GLN A 39 -2.03 21.89 -33.26
C GLN A 39 -0.70 21.11 -33.18
N VAL A 40 -0.04 21.07 -32.01
CA VAL A 40 1.26 20.39 -31.87
C VAL A 40 1.12 18.90 -31.54
N HIS A 41 0.04 18.48 -30.86
CA HIS A 41 -0.11 17.08 -30.44
C HIS A 41 -1.58 16.62 -30.32
N ASN A 42 -2.12 16.03 -31.40
CA ASN A 42 -3.46 15.45 -31.49
C ASN A 42 -3.79 14.38 -30.42
N PHE A 43 -2.80 13.81 -29.71
CA PHE A 43 -3.03 12.78 -28.69
C PHE A 43 -3.37 13.33 -27.29
N TYR A 44 -3.26 14.65 -27.05
CA TYR A 44 -3.54 15.25 -25.74
C TYR A 44 -5.01 15.70 -25.56
N SER A 45 -5.83 15.68 -26.60
CA SER A 45 -7.21 16.20 -26.59
C SER A 45 -8.13 15.50 -25.59
N ASN A 46 -7.97 14.19 -25.40
CA ASN A 46 -8.78 13.41 -24.45
C ASN A 46 -8.46 13.69 -22.97
N ALA A 47 -7.29 14.26 -22.65
CA ALA A 47 -6.88 14.56 -21.28
C ALA A 47 -7.14 16.02 -20.86
N ILE A 48 -7.47 16.90 -21.82
CA ILE A 48 -7.56 18.36 -21.60
C ILE A 48 -8.98 18.91 -21.87
N GLY A 49 -9.89 18.12 -22.45
CA GLY A 49 -11.31 18.50 -22.61
C GLY A 49 -11.68 19.08 -23.98
N GLY A 50 -10.98 18.66 -25.05
CA GLY A 50 -11.33 18.96 -26.44
C GLY A 50 -11.25 20.43 -26.86
N ILE A 51 -11.66 20.72 -28.10
CA ILE A 51 -11.73 22.07 -28.68
C ILE A 51 -13.17 22.57 -28.58
N LYS A 52 -13.38 23.77 -28.03
CA LYS A 52 -14.71 24.28 -27.70
C LYS A 52 -15.25 25.17 -28.82
N LEU A 53 -16.46 24.85 -29.29
CA LEU A 53 -17.23 25.70 -30.18
C LEU A 53 -18.23 26.51 -29.34
N GLU A 54 -18.10 27.83 -29.35
CA GLU A 54 -18.94 28.76 -28.60
C GLU A 54 -19.82 29.57 -29.56
N VAL A 55 -21.04 29.88 -29.14
CA VAL A 55 -21.99 30.77 -29.86
C VAL A 55 -22.51 31.84 -28.91
N ASN A 56 -23.16 32.89 -29.42
CA ASN A 56 -23.88 33.83 -28.57
C ASN A 56 -24.95 33.09 -27.75
N THR A 57 -25.12 33.45 -26.47
CA THR A 57 -26.10 32.82 -25.58
C THR A 57 -27.53 32.82 -26.17
N GLU A 58 -27.88 33.83 -26.96
CA GLU A 58 -29.19 33.93 -27.63
C GLU A 58 -29.39 32.84 -28.71
N ASP A 59 -28.31 32.39 -29.33
CA ASP A 59 -28.32 31.38 -30.40
C ASP A 59 -28.08 29.96 -29.89
N TYR A 60 -27.75 29.79 -28.61
CA TYR A 60 -27.33 28.51 -28.01
C TYR A 60 -28.32 27.37 -28.27
N GLU A 61 -29.60 27.59 -27.99
CA GLU A 61 -30.66 26.58 -28.17
C GLU A 61 -30.84 26.20 -29.64
N LYS A 62 -30.80 27.19 -30.54
CA LYS A 62 -30.94 26.99 -31.99
C LYS A 62 -29.75 26.22 -32.54
N ALA A 63 -28.53 26.61 -32.16
CA ALA A 63 -27.29 25.95 -32.55
C ALA A 63 -27.25 24.51 -32.06
N ARG A 64 -27.64 24.26 -30.80
CA ARG A 64 -27.68 22.92 -30.21
C ARG A 64 -28.62 21.98 -30.97
N CYS A 65 -29.86 22.43 -31.24
CA CYS A 65 -30.84 21.64 -31.99
C CYS A 65 -30.33 21.29 -33.39
N LEU A 66 -29.71 22.24 -34.09
CA LEU A 66 -29.17 22.02 -35.43
C LEU A 66 -28.03 20.98 -35.42
N LEU A 67 -27.13 21.06 -34.45
CA LEU A 67 -26.01 20.11 -34.33
C LEU A 67 -26.50 18.69 -34.01
N ILE A 68 -27.46 18.53 -33.10
CA ILE A 68 -28.04 17.22 -32.74
C ILE A 68 -28.81 16.64 -33.94
N GLN A 69 -29.68 17.44 -34.57
CA GLN A 69 -30.53 16.98 -35.68
C GLN A 69 -29.71 16.45 -36.86
N HIS A 70 -28.52 17.00 -37.09
CA HIS A 70 -27.65 16.64 -38.21
C HIS A 70 -26.51 15.72 -37.80
N GLY A 71 -26.52 15.20 -36.57
CA GLY A 71 -25.58 14.18 -36.09
C GLY A 71 -24.15 14.68 -35.88
N PHE A 72 -23.98 15.98 -35.63
CA PHE A 72 -22.67 16.54 -35.27
C PHE A 72 -22.28 16.24 -33.82
N ILE A 73 -23.28 16.08 -32.94
CA ILE A 73 -23.11 15.77 -31.51
C ILE A 73 -24.27 14.88 -31.04
N GLU A 74 -24.03 14.07 -30.02
CA GLU A 74 -25.07 13.27 -29.36
C GLU A 74 -25.75 14.06 -28.22
N GLU A 75 -27.03 13.80 -27.93
CA GLU A 75 -27.81 14.52 -26.92
C GLU A 75 -27.22 14.39 -25.50
N GLU A 76 -26.42 13.35 -25.25
CA GLU A 76 -25.82 13.02 -23.96
C GLU A 76 -24.49 13.76 -23.69
N GLU A 77 -23.75 14.20 -24.72
CA GLU A 77 -22.40 14.77 -24.58
C GLU A 77 -22.36 16.16 -23.90
N ILE A 78 -23.44 16.94 -23.96
CA ILE A 78 -23.46 18.32 -23.45
C ILE A 78 -23.82 18.38 -21.95
N ALA A 79 -24.58 17.41 -21.43
CA ALA A 79 -24.90 17.37 -20.00
C ALA A 79 -23.65 17.13 -19.14
N ALA A 80 -22.68 16.38 -19.68
CA ALA A 80 -21.47 15.93 -18.99
C ALA A 80 -20.45 17.06 -18.67
N GLU A 81 -20.36 18.13 -19.47
CA GLU A 81 -19.42 19.24 -19.16
C GLU A 81 -19.94 20.21 -18.08
N SER A 82 -21.26 20.25 -17.84
CA SER A 82 -21.83 21.02 -16.72
C SER A 82 -21.50 20.38 -15.34
N GLU A 83 -21.00 19.14 -15.36
CA GLU A 83 -20.71 18.33 -14.18
C GLU A 83 -19.25 18.40 -13.68
N ASN A 84 -18.42 19.29 -14.22
CA ASN A 84 -17.10 19.61 -13.65
C ASN A 84 -17.18 20.48 -12.36
N ASN A 85 -18.30 20.38 -11.66
CA ASN A 85 -18.61 21.08 -10.40
C ASN A 85 -17.73 20.59 -9.24
N TRP A 86 -17.13 19.40 -9.34
CA TRP A 86 -16.26 18.84 -8.29
C TRP A 86 -14.91 19.57 -8.18
N ILE A 87 -14.35 20.08 -9.29
CA ILE A 87 -13.10 20.86 -9.30
C ILE A 87 -13.31 22.19 -8.55
N PHE A 88 -14.42 22.89 -8.84
CA PHE A 88 -14.79 24.11 -8.12
C PHE A 88 -15.14 23.85 -6.64
N LYS A 89 -15.78 22.72 -6.31
CA LYS A 89 -16.02 22.32 -4.92
C LYS A 89 -14.70 22.03 -4.16
N LEU A 90 -13.73 21.39 -4.79
CA LEU A 90 -12.40 21.15 -4.21
C LEU A 90 -11.64 22.46 -3.96
N ASP A 91 -11.69 23.42 -4.87
CA ASP A 91 -11.04 24.72 -4.69
C ASP A 91 -11.65 25.50 -3.52
N LYS A 92 -12.98 25.44 -3.36
CA LYS A 92 -13.69 26.05 -2.23
C LYS A 92 -13.35 25.39 -0.88
N ILE A 93 -13.25 24.06 -0.85
CA ILE A 93 -12.91 23.32 0.38
C ILE A 93 -11.44 23.56 0.78
N THR A 94 -10.53 23.50 -0.18
CA THR A 94 -9.08 23.63 0.08
C THR A 94 -8.67 25.05 0.47
N SER A 95 -9.37 26.09 -0.02
CA SER A 95 -9.13 27.49 0.36
C SER A 95 -9.68 27.87 1.75
N THR A 96 -10.51 27.02 2.36
CA THR A 96 -11.14 27.27 3.67
C THR A 96 -10.25 26.85 4.85
N VAL A 97 -9.22 26.04 4.62
CA VAL A 97 -8.29 25.59 5.69
C VAL A 97 -7.28 26.70 6.01
N PRO A 98 -7.28 27.27 7.24
CA PRO A 98 -6.46 28.44 7.59
C PRO A 98 -4.96 28.26 7.41
N VAL A 99 -4.47 27.02 7.52
CA VAL A 99 -3.04 26.64 7.43
C VAL A 99 -2.50 26.70 6.00
N ILE A 100 -3.38 26.70 4.98
CA ILE A 100 -3.00 26.46 3.57
C ILE A 100 -3.04 27.75 2.73
N LYS A 101 -3.40 28.89 3.34
CA LYS A 101 -3.76 30.13 2.62
C LYS A 101 -2.62 30.82 1.85
N SER A 102 -1.35 30.54 2.17
CA SER A 102 -0.19 31.20 1.54
C SER A 102 0.54 30.36 0.47
N LEU A 103 0.09 29.14 0.20
CA LEU A 103 0.78 28.18 -0.67
C LEU A 103 0.08 28.03 -2.03
N SER A 104 0.85 28.04 -3.12
CA SER A 104 0.33 27.91 -4.50
C SER A 104 -0.34 26.55 -4.73
N PHE A 105 -1.33 26.47 -5.63
CA PHE A 105 -2.10 25.26 -5.90
C PHE A 105 -1.23 23.99 -6.12
N SER A 106 -0.13 24.13 -6.86
CA SER A 106 0.83 23.03 -7.11
C SER A 106 1.47 22.49 -5.82
N THR A 107 1.82 23.36 -4.87
CA THR A 107 2.42 22.92 -3.59
C THR A 107 1.42 22.18 -2.70
N ARG A 108 0.14 22.55 -2.77
CA ARG A 108 -0.94 21.86 -2.04
C ARG A 108 -1.15 20.45 -2.56
N ALA A 109 -1.14 20.28 -3.89
CA ALA A 109 -1.25 18.97 -4.53
C ALA A 109 -0.08 18.04 -4.16
N ILE A 110 1.15 18.57 -4.10
CA ILE A 110 2.34 17.81 -3.69
C ILE A 110 2.23 17.36 -2.23
N ILE A 111 1.80 18.26 -1.32
CA ILE A 111 1.64 17.92 0.11
C ILE A 111 0.58 16.82 0.28
N LEU A 112 -0.55 16.91 -0.42
CA LEU A 112 -1.60 15.89 -0.37
C LEU A 112 -1.09 14.54 -0.89
N PHE A 113 -0.33 14.54 -1.99
CA PHE A 113 0.25 13.31 -2.53
C PHE A 113 1.22 12.65 -1.55
N ILE A 114 2.12 13.42 -0.93
CA ILE A 114 3.04 12.92 0.09
C ILE A 114 2.26 12.36 1.28
N LEU A 115 1.21 13.03 1.73
CA LEU A 115 0.38 12.58 2.84
C LEU A 115 -0.31 11.24 2.54
N VAL A 116 -0.83 11.07 1.32
CA VAL A 116 -1.39 9.79 0.85
C VAL A 116 -0.33 8.70 0.82
N LEU A 117 0.87 9.00 0.32
CA LEU A 117 1.98 8.05 0.23
C LEU A 117 2.44 7.61 1.64
N LEU A 118 2.51 8.53 2.60
CA LEU A 118 2.77 8.23 4.00
C LEU A 118 1.66 7.36 4.62
N LEU A 119 0.40 7.65 4.32
CA LEU A 119 -0.74 6.91 4.85
C LEU A 119 -0.77 5.45 4.36
N ILE A 120 -0.18 5.16 3.20
CA ILE A 120 -0.04 3.80 2.66
C ILE A 120 1.22 3.10 3.20
N THR A 121 2.35 3.80 3.22
CA THR A 121 3.66 3.20 3.59
C THR A 121 3.77 2.88 5.08
N ILE A 122 3.19 3.70 5.96
CA ILE A 122 3.28 3.48 7.41
C ILE A 122 2.60 2.16 7.83
N PRO A 123 1.33 1.87 7.47
CA PRO A 123 0.71 0.58 7.79
C PRO A 123 1.45 -0.60 7.16
N ALA A 124 1.93 -0.46 5.92
CA ALA A 124 2.69 -1.51 5.24
C ALA A 124 3.99 -1.85 6.00
N TYR A 125 4.68 -0.83 6.53
CA TYR A 125 5.87 -1.04 7.38
C TYR A 125 5.52 -1.83 8.65
N PHE A 126 4.46 -1.44 9.37
CA PHE A 126 4.05 -2.17 10.58
C PHE A 126 3.61 -3.61 10.29
N LEU A 127 2.94 -3.86 9.16
CA LEU A 127 2.56 -5.21 8.71
C LEU A 127 3.77 -6.06 8.31
N SER A 128 4.88 -5.44 7.91
CA SER A 128 6.12 -6.14 7.54
C SER A 128 7.00 -6.51 8.74
N LEU A 129 6.69 -6.02 9.95
CA LEU A 129 7.44 -6.38 11.15
C LEU A 129 7.11 -7.82 11.54
N PRO A 130 8.12 -8.72 11.66
CA PRO A 130 7.87 -10.11 11.98
C PRO A 130 7.31 -10.25 13.39
N THR A 131 6.36 -11.17 13.55
CA THR A 131 5.79 -11.48 14.87
C THR A 131 6.75 -12.32 15.72
N THR A 132 6.56 -12.37 17.04
CA THR A 132 7.35 -13.26 17.93
C THR A 132 7.32 -14.71 17.47
N LYS A 133 6.15 -15.19 17.02
CA LYS A 133 5.99 -16.54 16.48
C LYS A 133 6.88 -16.75 15.26
N GLU A 134 6.84 -15.82 14.31
CA GLU A 134 7.64 -15.85 13.09
C GLU A 134 9.15 -15.76 13.39
N LEU A 135 9.56 -14.92 14.35
CA LEU A 135 10.95 -14.86 14.79
C LEU A 135 11.43 -16.21 15.35
N LEU A 136 10.58 -16.94 16.09
CA LEU A 136 10.91 -18.27 16.60
C LEU A 136 11.03 -19.31 15.48
N THR A 137 10.11 -19.30 14.50
CA THR A 137 9.95 -20.39 13.51
C THR A 137 10.75 -20.21 12.22
N ASN A 138 11.16 -18.98 11.86
CA ASN A 138 11.81 -18.71 10.56
C ASN A 138 13.18 -19.42 10.40
N ALA A 139 13.86 -19.75 11.50
CA ALA A 139 15.11 -20.53 11.46
C ALA A 139 15.33 -21.36 12.75
N PRO A 140 16.26 -22.32 12.76
CA PRO A 140 16.71 -22.92 14.02
C PRO A 140 17.43 -21.89 14.91
N TRP A 141 17.35 -22.06 16.22
CA TRP A 141 18.11 -21.26 17.20
C TRP A 141 19.24 -22.10 17.78
N CYS A 142 20.49 -21.66 17.67
CA CYS A 142 21.62 -22.37 18.28
C CYS A 142 21.57 -22.22 19.78
N LEU A 143 21.55 -23.34 20.51
CA LEU A 143 21.53 -23.34 21.97
C LEU A 143 22.97 -23.40 22.48
N SER A 144 23.46 -22.29 23.03
CA SER A 144 24.82 -22.22 23.60
C SER A 144 24.91 -23.03 24.89
N HIS A 145 24.02 -22.75 25.83
CA HIS A 145 23.96 -23.44 27.12
C HIS A 145 22.59 -23.22 27.79
N VAL A 146 22.29 -24.09 28.75
CA VAL A 146 21.14 -24.00 29.63
C VAL A 146 21.65 -23.76 31.05
N THR A 147 21.17 -22.72 31.72
CA THR A 147 21.34 -22.55 33.16
C THR A 147 20.14 -23.17 33.86
N TYR A 148 20.37 -24.20 34.69
CA TYR A 148 19.33 -24.84 35.49
C TYR A 148 19.75 -24.86 36.96
N ASN A 149 18.91 -24.32 37.85
CA ASN A 149 19.21 -24.19 39.29
C ASN A 149 20.57 -23.53 39.56
N GLY A 150 20.91 -22.49 38.79
CA GLY A 150 22.17 -21.73 38.92
C GLY A 150 23.42 -22.44 38.40
N LYS A 151 23.29 -23.59 37.75
CA LYS A 151 24.41 -24.31 37.11
C LYS A 151 24.26 -24.30 35.59
N ASN A 152 25.39 -24.18 34.89
CA ASN A 152 25.41 -24.18 33.43
C ASN A 152 25.63 -25.60 32.89
N TYR A 153 24.81 -25.95 31.90
CA TYR A 153 24.84 -27.22 31.19
C TYR A 153 24.95 -26.93 29.69
N VAL A 154 25.93 -27.55 29.03
CA VAL A 154 26.05 -27.50 27.57
C VAL A 154 25.31 -28.70 27.00
N PRO A 155 24.28 -28.50 26.17
CA PRO A 155 23.55 -29.61 25.56
C PRO A 155 24.48 -30.40 24.64
N THR A 156 24.26 -31.71 24.56
CA THR A 156 24.99 -32.59 23.67
C THR A 156 24.06 -33.71 23.25
N SER A 157 23.63 -33.70 22.00
CA SER A 157 22.73 -34.70 21.44
C SER A 157 23.51 -35.72 20.64
N SER A 158 23.02 -36.95 20.64
CA SER A 158 23.58 -38.07 19.89
C SER A 158 23.08 -38.02 18.44
N HIS A 159 23.66 -37.15 17.61
CA HIS A 159 23.31 -37.02 16.20
C HIS A 159 24.24 -37.80 15.24
N ILE A 160 23.72 -38.18 14.07
CA ILE A 160 24.56 -38.50 12.91
C ILE A 160 25.13 -37.18 12.39
N ARG A 161 26.43 -36.93 12.62
CA ARG A 161 27.10 -35.68 12.22
C ARG A 161 27.39 -35.66 10.72
N PHE A 162 26.65 -34.85 9.96
CA PHE A 162 27.07 -34.47 8.61
C PHE A 162 28.12 -33.34 8.72
N ILE A 163 29.35 -33.61 8.29
CA ILE A 163 30.46 -32.65 8.35
C ILE A 163 30.27 -31.60 7.24
N LEU A 164 29.46 -30.60 7.52
CA LEU A 164 29.25 -29.40 6.70
C LEU A 164 29.40 -28.20 7.62
N ASN A 165 30.63 -27.71 7.82
CA ASN A 165 31.01 -26.45 8.50
C ASN A 165 29.89 -25.78 9.34
N SER A 166 29.34 -26.46 10.36
CA SER A 166 28.25 -25.91 11.16
C SER A 166 28.85 -25.23 12.39
N GLN A 167 28.63 -23.92 12.53
CA GLN A 167 28.96 -23.15 13.74
C GLN A 167 27.93 -23.36 14.88
N CYS A 168 27.06 -24.34 14.71
CA CYS A 168 25.93 -24.67 15.56
C CYS A 168 25.95 -26.17 15.77
N GLU A 169 26.28 -26.61 16.98
CA GLU A 169 26.28 -28.03 17.33
C GLU A 169 24.88 -28.49 17.74
N GLU A 170 24.18 -27.68 18.53
CA GLU A 170 22.85 -27.97 19.06
C GLU A 170 21.89 -26.83 18.76
N SER A 171 20.69 -27.17 18.28
CA SER A 171 19.70 -26.16 17.92
C SER A 171 18.31 -26.50 18.45
N ILE A 172 17.57 -25.48 18.84
CA ILE A 172 16.14 -25.53 19.08
C ILE A 172 15.41 -25.22 17.78
N ASN A 173 14.45 -26.08 17.41
CA ASN A 173 13.68 -25.93 16.18
C ASN A 173 12.18 -25.79 16.48
N PHE A 174 11.67 -24.56 16.38
CA PHE A 174 10.25 -24.28 16.53
C PHE A 174 9.54 -24.49 15.19
N LYS A 175 8.55 -25.38 15.15
CA LYS A 175 7.71 -25.62 13.97
C LYS A 175 6.38 -24.86 14.06
N GLU A 176 5.90 -24.37 12.92
CA GLU A 176 4.63 -23.64 12.81
C GLU A 176 3.40 -24.41 13.32
N ASN A 177 3.44 -25.75 13.26
CA ASN A 177 2.39 -26.64 13.71
C ASN A 177 2.40 -26.89 15.24
N GLY A 178 3.25 -26.19 15.99
CA GLY A 178 3.36 -26.32 17.45
C GLY A 178 4.27 -27.44 17.92
N LEU A 179 5.01 -28.12 17.03
CA LEU A 179 6.07 -29.05 17.44
C LEU A 179 7.37 -28.29 17.72
N ILE A 180 8.12 -28.76 18.71
CA ILE A 180 9.46 -28.25 19.02
C ILE A 180 10.44 -29.42 19.12
N GLU A 181 11.60 -29.27 18.49
CA GLU A 181 12.74 -30.16 18.67
C GLU A 181 13.78 -29.44 19.53
N LEU A 182 14.17 -30.07 20.62
CA LEU A 182 15.05 -29.53 21.65
C LEU A 182 16.33 -30.38 21.75
N PRO A 183 17.49 -29.77 22.04
CA PRO A 183 18.71 -30.49 22.32
C PRO A 183 18.62 -31.40 23.55
N GLY A 184 19.17 -32.60 23.44
CA GLY A 184 19.37 -33.53 24.53
C GLY A 184 20.61 -33.27 25.38
N PHE A 185 20.77 -34.08 26.43
CA PHE A 185 21.98 -34.13 27.25
C PHE A 185 22.52 -35.56 27.27
N GLN A 186 23.49 -35.82 26.40
CA GLN A 186 23.99 -37.17 26.08
C GLN A 186 22.86 -38.14 25.67
N SER A 187 21.85 -37.61 24.96
CA SER A 187 20.64 -38.36 24.58
C SER A 187 20.28 -38.11 23.11
N GLN A 188 19.25 -38.77 22.61
CA GLN A 188 18.59 -38.34 21.37
C GLN A 188 17.96 -36.94 21.55
N PRO A 189 17.70 -36.21 20.45
CA PRO A 189 16.92 -34.97 20.48
C PRO A 189 15.56 -35.20 21.13
N ILE A 190 15.09 -34.18 21.80
CA ILE A 190 13.86 -34.20 22.59
C ILE A 190 12.75 -33.62 21.73
N MET A 191 11.64 -34.34 21.64
CA MET A 191 10.47 -33.88 20.92
C MET A 191 9.43 -33.39 21.92
N GLY A 192 8.90 -32.20 21.70
CA GLY A 192 7.85 -31.63 22.52
C GLY A 192 6.86 -30.80 21.71
N GLN A 193 6.01 -30.08 22.44
CA GLN A 193 5.06 -29.14 21.89
C GLN A 193 5.30 -27.75 22.46
N TRP A 194 4.96 -26.74 21.67
CA TRP A 194 5.02 -25.34 22.09
C TRP A 194 3.81 -24.55 21.63
N GLN A 195 3.52 -23.50 22.38
CA GLN A 195 2.40 -22.59 22.13
C GLN A 195 2.81 -21.19 22.60
N MET A 196 2.39 -20.16 21.86
CA MET A 196 2.38 -18.79 22.38
C MET A 196 1.14 -18.58 23.26
N GLU A 197 1.36 -18.19 24.51
CA GLU A 197 0.36 -17.52 25.36
C GLU A 197 0.61 -16.01 25.27
N GLU A 198 -0.36 -15.16 25.66
CA GLU A 198 -0.41 -13.70 25.39
C GLU A 198 0.97 -13.01 25.32
N ASP A 199 1.80 -13.17 26.36
CA ASP A 199 3.17 -12.63 26.43
C ASP A 199 4.25 -13.69 26.77
N SER A 200 3.95 -14.98 26.62
CA SER A 200 4.88 -16.03 27.04
C SER A 200 4.89 -17.26 26.12
N LEU A 201 6.03 -17.93 26.04
CA LEU A 201 6.20 -19.19 25.35
C LEU A 201 5.93 -20.34 26.32
N ARG A 202 4.95 -21.19 26.02
CA ARG A 202 4.75 -22.43 26.77
C ARG A 202 5.36 -23.60 26.01
N ILE A 203 6.22 -24.36 26.69
CA ILE A 203 6.76 -25.64 26.21
C ILE A 203 6.16 -26.75 27.08
N PHE A 204 5.69 -27.82 26.47
CA PHE A 204 5.03 -28.92 27.17
C PHE A 204 5.13 -30.24 26.38
N GLY A 205 4.87 -31.36 27.06
CA GLY A 205 4.82 -32.67 26.40
C GLY A 205 6.17 -33.13 25.84
N SER A 206 7.29 -32.62 26.36
CA SER A 206 8.61 -33.13 26.02
C SER A 206 8.73 -34.61 26.39
N ASP A 207 9.23 -35.44 25.48
CA ASP A 207 9.41 -36.89 25.70
C ASP A 207 10.52 -37.24 26.71
N ASN A 208 11.45 -36.31 26.96
CA ASN A 208 12.46 -36.41 28.00
C ASN A 208 12.86 -35.02 28.55
N PHE A 209 13.55 -34.99 29.69
CA PHE A 209 14.00 -33.77 30.38
C PHE A 209 12.89 -32.73 30.61
N GLU A 210 11.67 -33.20 30.87
CA GLU A 210 10.49 -32.35 31.15
C GLU A 210 10.76 -31.32 32.25
N TYR A 211 11.53 -31.69 33.28
CA TYR A 211 11.86 -30.81 34.42
C TYR A 211 12.81 -29.66 34.06
N ILE A 212 13.47 -29.73 32.89
CA ILE A 212 14.29 -28.65 32.35
C ILE A 212 13.44 -27.83 31.38
N TYR A 213 12.79 -28.49 30.42
CA TYR A 213 12.20 -27.81 29.26
C TYR A 213 10.73 -27.46 29.40
N ASN A 214 9.90 -28.26 30.09
CA ASN A 214 8.47 -27.93 30.19
C ASN A 214 8.26 -26.75 31.15
N GLY A 215 7.49 -25.76 30.71
CA GLY A 215 7.22 -24.55 31.49
C GLY A 215 6.74 -23.38 30.66
N ASN A 216 6.47 -22.27 31.33
CA ASN A 216 6.11 -21.00 30.72
C ASN A 216 7.31 -20.05 30.78
N TYR A 217 7.73 -19.56 29.63
CA TYR A 217 8.95 -18.80 29.45
C TYR A 217 8.69 -17.39 28.96
N LYS A 218 9.47 -16.44 29.49
CA LYS A 218 9.60 -15.11 28.90
C LYS A 218 10.68 -15.15 27.83
N LEU A 219 10.42 -14.46 26.72
CA LEU A 219 11.35 -14.32 25.60
C LEU A 219 11.94 -12.92 25.61
N ASP A 220 13.26 -12.84 25.51
CA ASP A 220 13.97 -11.58 25.34
C ASP A 220 14.85 -11.67 24.07
N PHE A 221 14.53 -10.85 23.07
CA PHE A 221 15.22 -10.82 21.79
C PHE A 221 16.16 -9.61 21.74
N ASN A 222 17.43 -9.85 21.49
CA ASN A 222 18.44 -8.81 21.29
C ASN A 222 19.19 -9.06 19.97
N GLY A 223 18.63 -8.56 18.87
CA GLY A 223 19.20 -8.74 17.53
C GLY A 223 19.21 -10.21 17.11
N ARG A 224 20.38 -10.85 17.21
CA ARG A 224 20.57 -12.28 16.89
C ARG A 224 20.64 -13.19 18.12
N GLU A 225 20.46 -12.63 19.31
CA GLU A 225 20.42 -13.38 20.56
C GLU A 225 18.97 -13.53 21.04
N LEU A 226 18.68 -14.67 21.65
CA LEU A 226 17.40 -14.97 22.28
C LEU A 226 17.67 -15.58 23.65
N THR A 227 17.15 -14.96 24.69
CA THR A 227 17.15 -15.53 26.04
C THR A 227 15.74 -16.00 26.41
N ILE A 228 15.60 -17.28 26.74
CA ILE A 228 14.33 -17.91 27.09
C ILE A 228 14.36 -18.24 28.59
N THR A 229 13.57 -17.55 29.42
CA THR A 229 13.68 -17.60 30.89
C THR A 229 12.40 -18.11 31.56
N SER A 230 12.52 -19.13 32.41
CA SER A 230 11.43 -19.63 33.26
C SER A 230 11.94 -20.08 34.62
N GLY A 231 11.59 -19.35 35.69
CA GLY A 231 11.96 -19.71 37.06
C GLY A 231 13.47 -19.92 37.23
N ASN A 232 13.89 -21.18 37.38
CA ASN A 232 15.29 -21.57 37.56
C ASN A 232 15.97 -22.05 36.27
N THR A 233 15.28 -22.02 35.13
CA THR A 233 15.80 -22.41 33.81
C THR A 233 15.98 -21.19 32.92
N ILE A 234 17.16 -21.05 32.32
CA ILE A 234 17.46 -20.04 31.30
C ILE A 234 18.13 -20.73 30.12
N LEU A 235 17.61 -20.52 28.91
CA LEU A 235 18.20 -21.02 27.67
C LEU A 235 18.79 -19.84 26.91
N TYR A 236 20.09 -19.93 26.59
CA TYR A 236 20.81 -18.90 25.86
C TYR A 236 21.00 -19.31 24.42
N CYS A 237 20.31 -18.61 23.52
CA CYS A 237 20.23 -18.93 22.11
C CYS A 237 20.82 -17.83 21.23
N TYR A 238 21.35 -18.21 20.06
CA TYR A 238 21.86 -17.27 19.06
C TYR A 238 21.63 -17.76 17.62
N ARG A 239 21.81 -16.86 16.65
CA ARG A 239 21.74 -17.13 15.20
C ARG A 239 22.81 -16.38 14.41
#